data_AF-A0ABD3XFQ8-F1
#
_entry.id   AF-A0ABD3XFQ8-F1
#
_cell.length_a   1.000
_cell.length_b   1.000
_cell.length_c   1.000
_cell.angle_alpha   90.00
_cell.angle_beta   90.00
_cell.angle_gamma   90.00
#
_symmetry.space_group_name_H-M   'P 1'
#
loop_
_entity.id
_entity.type
_entity.pdbx_description
1 polymer ?
#
loop_
_entity_poly.entity_id
_entity_poly.type
_entity_poly.pdbx_seq_one_letter_code
_entity_poly.pdbx_strand_id
1 'polypeptide(L)'
;NCSLLALIAQNYPDSNVKFRSTNLIRFIQRSSTPRYLRIWSTARNITSAYINVTVIGCLQESANVSSKIVNISETEWTPVAVDVRHMDYQLSINGGWKSGDHGYLAIDHVSLFTGVCP
;
A
#
# COMPACT_ATOMS: atom_id res chain seq x y z
N ASN A 1 -3.41 17.50 6.61
CA ASN A 1 -3.82 16.26 5.92
C ASN A 1 -3.11 16.19 4.59
N CYS A 2 -2.10 15.33 4.47
CA CYS A 2 -1.57 14.95 3.17
C CYS A 2 -2.26 13.63 2.81
N SER A 3 -3.18 13.65 1.85
CA SER A 3 -3.82 12.46 1.32
C SER A 3 -3.22 12.21 -0.06
N LEU A 4 -2.66 11.02 -0.28
CA LEU A 4 -2.30 10.59 -1.62
C LEU A 4 -3.62 10.35 -2.38
N LEU A 5 -3.79 11.05 -3.49
CA LEU A 5 -4.95 10.91 -4.36
C LEU A 5 -4.84 9.58 -5.13
N ALA A 6 -5.93 8.82 -5.08
CA ALA A 6 -6.16 7.46 -5.59
C ALA A 6 -5.15 6.92 -6.62
N LEU A 7 -4.70 5.70 -6.36
CA LEU A 7 -3.88 4.93 -7.28
C LEU A 7 -4.72 3.82 -7.91
N ILE A 8 -4.96 3.93 -9.22
CA ILE A 8 -5.77 2.97 -9.97
C ILE A 8 -4.87 2.17 -10.91
N ALA A 9 -4.87 0.85 -10.71
CA ALA A 9 -4.26 -0.13 -11.61
C ALA A 9 -5.33 -0.74 -12.50
N GLN A 10 -5.18 -0.65 -13.82
CA GLN A 10 -6.03 -1.37 -14.77
C GLN A 10 -5.16 -2.26 -15.64
N ASN A 11 -5.60 -3.49 -15.87
CA ASN A 11 -4.91 -4.42 -16.75
C ASN A 11 -5.61 -4.54 -18.10
N TYR A 12 -4.82 -4.75 -19.16
CA TYR A 12 -5.27 -5.12 -20.50
C TYR A 12 -4.81 -6.56 -20.83
N PRO A 13 -5.55 -7.29 -21.69
CA PRO A 13 -5.82 -8.73 -21.53
C PRO A 13 -4.68 -9.75 -21.71
N ASP A 14 -3.44 -9.36 -22.01
CA ASP A 14 -2.41 -10.32 -22.49
C ASP A 14 -1.11 -10.38 -21.68
N SER A 15 -1.12 -10.07 -20.39
CA SER A 15 0.11 -10.22 -19.60
C SER A 15 -0.09 -10.69 -18.17
N ASN A 16 0.88 -11.48 -17.70
CA ASN A 16 1.18 -11.76 -16.29
C ASN A 16 1.54 -10.45 -15.56
N VAL A 17 0.63 -9.46 -15.56
CA VAL A 17 0.91 -8.12 -15.05
C VAL A 17 0.90 -8.16 -13.54
N LYS A 18 2.11 -8.12 -12.99
CA LYS A 18 2.32 -7.59 -11.65
C LYS A 18 2.17 -6.09 -11.75
N PHE A 19 1.07 -5.54 -11.23
CA PHE A 19 0.95 -4.10 -11.09
C PHE A 19 1.96 -3.60 -10.05
N ARG A 20 3.11 -3.17 -10.55
CA ARG A 20 4.12 -2.51 -9.72
C ARG A 20 3.91 -1.01 -9.79
N SER A 21 3.10 -0.49 -8.88
CA SER A 21 3.13 0.94 -8.63
C SER A 21 4.09 1.26 -7.50
N THR A 22 5.35 1.42 -7.85
CA THR A 22 6.33 1.98 -6.95
C THR A 22 6.15 3.51 -6.92
N ASN A 23 5.07 3.98 -6.28
CA ASN A 23 4.96 5.39 -5.91
C ASN A 23 5.83 5.61 -4.68
N LEU A 24 7.11 5.93 -4.91
CA LEU A 24 8.02 6.35 -3.85
C LEU A 24 7.62 7.76 -3.39
N ILE A 25 6.58 7.82 -2.56
CA ILE A 25 6.22 9.06 -1.89
C ILE A 25 7.08 9.11 -0.64
N ARG A 26 8.01 10.07 -0.62
CA ARG A 26 8.81 10.37 0.56
C ARG A 26 8.00 11.25 1.50
N PHE A 27 7.87 10.80 2.73
CA PHE A 27 7.28 11.54 3.82
C PHE A 27 8.38 11.88 4.81
N ILE A 28 8.57 13.18 5.05
CA ILE A 28 9.49 13.68 6.08
C ILE A 28 8.65 14.28 7.19
N GLN A 29 8.80 13.80 8.42
CA GLN A 29 8.03 14.27 9.56
C GLN A 29 8.90 14.44 10.81
N ARG A 30 8.60 15.46 11.63
CA ARG A 30 9.43 15.91 12.76
C ARG A 30 8.95 15.43 14.15
N SER A 31 8.17 14.35 14.23
CA SER A 31 7.53 13.93 15.49
C SER A 31 7.81 12.46 15.81
N SER A 32 8.05 12.16 17.10
CA SER A 32 8.45 10.84 17.62
C SER A 32 7.31 9.94 18.11
N THR A 33 6.05 10.40 18.05
CA THR A 33 4.90 9.60 18.48
C THR A 33 4.77 8.34 17.60
N PRO A 34 4.48 7.14 18.14
CA PRO A 34 4.21 5.93 17.35
C PRO A 34 3.04 6.13 16.38
N ARG A 35 3.17 5.56 15.17
CA ARG A 35 2.21 5.75 14.08
C ARG A 35 2.05 4.51 13.25
N TYR A 36 0.94 4.48 12.52
CA TYR A 36 0.72 3.55 11.44
C TYR A 36 0.06 4.24 10.25
N LEU A 37 0.32 3.73 9.06
CA LEU A 37 -0.42 4.09 7.85
C LEU A 37 -1.62 3.18 7.73
N ARG A 38 -2.79 3.74 7.43
CA ARG A 38 -3.94 3.00 6.93
C ARG A 38 -4.11 3.31 5.45
N ILE A 39 -4.29 2.25 4.68
CA ILE A 39 -4.52 2.28 3.24
C ILE A 39 -5.77 1.46 2.97
N TRP A 40 -6.67 1.96 2.13
CA TRP A 40 -7.85 1.22 1.72
C TRP A 40 -7.65 0.67 0.31
N SER A 41 -8.06 -0.57 0.09
CA SER A 41 -7.92 -1.20 -1.21
C SER A 41 -9.12 -2.06 -1.54
N THR A 42 -9.52 -2.08 -2.80
CA THR A 42 -10.57 -2.97 -3.31
C THR A 42 -10.13 -3.52 -4.65
N ALA A 43 -10.49 -4.77 -4.91
CA ALA A 43 -10.39 -5.36 -6.22
C ALA A 43 -11.79 -5.48 -6.79
N ARG A 44 -11.96 -5.46 -8.10
CA ARG A 44 -13.25 -5.74 -8.71
C ARG A 44 -13.07 -6.65 -9.91
N ASN A 45 -13.83 -7.74 -9.94
CA ASN A 45 -13.73 -8.82 -10.93
C ASN A 45 -12.33 -9.50 -10.95
N ILE A 46 -11.67 -9.60 -9.79
CA ILE A 46 -10.36 -10.25 -9.65
C ILE A 46 -10.44 -11.26 -8.51
N THR A 47 -10.45 -12.55 -8.83
CA THR A 47 -10.70 -13.63 -7.86
C THR A 47 -9.64 -13.78 -6.79
N SER A 48 -8.42 -13.31 -7.06
CA SER A 48 -7.35 -13.35 -6.08
C SER A 48 -6.39 -12.18 -6.28
N ALA A 49 -6.68 -11.07 -5.59
CA ALA A 49 -5.81 -9.90 -5.51
C ALA A 49 -5.10 -9.80 -4.15
N TYR A 50 -3.92 -9.19 -4.15
CA TYR A 50 -3.22 -8.79 -2.94
C TYR A 50 -2.55 -7.42 -3.11
N ILE A 51 -2.28 -6.77 -1.99
CA ILE A 51 -1.31 -5.68 -1.93
C ILE A 51 -0.20 -6.06 -0.96
N ASN A 52 1.01 -5.61 -1.27
CA ASN A 52 2.13 -5.56 -0.35
C ASN A 52 2.49 -4.10 -0.11
N VAL A 53 2.28 -3.65 1.13
CA VAL A 53 2.63 -2.30 1.58
C VAL A 53 3.95 -2.39 2.31
N THR A 54 4.91 -1.54 1.95
CA THR A 54 6.26 -1.49 2.52
C THR A 54 6.62 -0.06 2.90
N VAL A 55 7.06 0.14 4.15
CA VAL A 55 7.57 1.42 4.67
C VAL A 55 9.08 1.30 4.87
N ILE A 56 9.83 2.18 4.22
CA ILE A 56 11.30 2.14 4.16
C ILE A 56 11.86 3.43 4.76
N GLY A 57 12.71 3.37 5.80
CA GLY A 57 13.36 4.55 6.34
C GLY A 57 14.41 5.13 5.38
N CYS A 58 14.45 6.46 5.19
CA CYS A 58 15.34 7.10 4.20
C CYS A 58 16.78 7.35 4.69
N LEU A 59 17.01 7.41 6.00
CA LEU A 59 18.28 7.89 6.58
C LEU A 59 19.15 6.78 7.19
N GLN A 60 18.76 5.51 7.04
CA GLN A 60 19.55 4.37 7.48
C GLN A 60 19.57 3.32 6.37
N GLU A 61 20.72 3.15 5.72
CA GLU A 61 20.91 2.27 4.55
C GLU A 61 20.65 0.78 4.82
N SER A 62 20.32 0.39 6.06
CA SER A 62 19.85 -0.94 6.38
C SER A 62 19.06 -0.93 7.69
N ALA A 63 17.84 -1.50 7.68
CA ALA A 63 17.43 -2.58 8.59
C ALA A 63 16.01 -2.50 9.20
N ASN A 64 15.22 -1.45 9.00
CA ASN A 64 13.86 -1.42 9.60
C ASN A 64 12.79 -1.13 8.57
N VAL A 65 12.48 -2.15 7.78
CA VAL A 65 11.36 -2.16 6.83
C VAL A 65 10.13 -2.73 7.54
N SER A 66 9.04 -1.97 7.62
CA SER A 66 7.73 -2.53 7.99
C SER A 66 7.03 -2.96 6.71
N SER A 67 6.57 -4.20 6.63
CA SER A 67 5.77 -4.65 5.48
C SER A 67 4.56 -5.46 5.91
N LYS A 68 3.49 -5.40 5.11
CA LYS A 68 2.28 -6.20 5.30
C LYS A 68 1.70 -6.57 3.94
N ILE A 69 1.45 -7.87 3.78
CA ILE A 69 0.73 -8.41 2.63
C ILE A 69 -0.70 -8.70 3.08
N VAL A 70 -1.67 -8.23 2.30
CA VAL A 70 -3.09 -8.44 2.58
C VAL A 70 -3.80 -8.85 1.30
N ASN A 71 -4.62 -9.91 1.40
CA ASN A 71 -5.52 -10.31 0.34
C ASN A 71 -6.67 -9.30 0.25
N ILE A 72 -7.00 -8.88 -0.96
CA ILE A 72 -8.00 -7.85 -1.18
C ILE A 72 -9.31 -8.49 -1.63
N SER A 73 -10.41 -8.09 -0.99
CA SER A 73 -11.75 -8.50 -1.35
C SER A 73 -12.19 -7.92 -2.70
N GLU A 74 -12.98 -8.69 -3.45
CA GLU A 74 -13.59 -8.32 -4.73
C GLU A 74 -14.78 -7.35 -4.62
N THR A 75 -15.37 -7.27 -3.44
CA THR A 75 -16.65 -6.55 -3.24
C THR A 75 -16.57 -5.51 -2.15
N GLU A 76 -15.51 -5.52 -1.35
CA GLU A 76 -15.40 -4.67 -0.17
C GLU A 76 -14.05 -3.96 -0.11
N TRP A 77 -14.08 -2.74 0.41
CA TRP A 77 -12.87 -2.01 0.75
C TRP A 77 -12.19 -2.68 1.95
N THR A 78 -10.99 -3.18 1.71
CA THR A 78 -10.16 -3.86 2.70
C THR A 78 -9.12 -2.88 3.24
N PRO A 79 -9.09 -2.61 4.57
CA PRO A 79 -8.08 -1.76 5.16
C PRO A 79 -6.77 -2.53 5.40
N VAL A 80 -5.65 -1.86 5.16
CA VAL A 80 -4.31 -2.35 5.49
C VAL A 80 -3.64 -1.33 6.41
N ALA A 81 -3.28 -1.78 7.61
CA ALA A 81 -2.55 -0.98 8.59
C ALA A 81 -1.08 -1.46 8.69
N VAL A 82 -0.13 -0.54 8.57
CA VAL A 82 1.32 -0.82 8.64
C VAL A 82 2.02 0.15 9.57
N ASP A 83 2.80 -0.37 10.51
CA ASP A 83 3.63 0.43 11.43
C ASP A 83 4.61 1.36 10.70
N VAL A 84 4.65 2.62 11.12
CA VAL A 84 5.66 3.60 10.72
C VAL A 84 6.58 3.85 11.89
N ARG A 85 7.82 3.36 11.78
CA ARG A 85 8.83 3.46 12.84
C ARG A 85 9.81 4.62 12.63
N HIS A 86 9.75 5.28 11.47
CA HIS A 86 10.72 6.28 11.05
C HIS A 86 10.09 7.65 10.86
N MET A 87 10.86 8.69 11.18
CA MET A 87 10.49 10.08 10.94
C MET A 87 10.57 10.45 9.45
N ASP A 88 11.50 9.86 8.72
CA ASP A 88 11.69 10.05 7.28
C ASP A 88 11.61 8.69 6.59
N TYR A 89 10.60 8.52 5.74
CA TYR A 89 10.31 7.24 5.11
C TYR A 89 9.78 7.38 3.68
N GLN A 90 9.96 6.33 2.91
CA GLN A 90 9.29 6.09 1.64
C GLN A 90 8.23 5.02 1.82
N LEU A 91 7.08 5.23 1.17
CA LEU A 91 6.05 4.22 1.04
C LEU A 91 6.19 3.53 -0.32
N SER A 92 6.05 2.21 -0.35
CA SER A 92 5.93 1.43 -1.59
C SER A 92 4.71 0.54 -1.47
N ILE A 93 3.81 0.59 -2.46
CA ILE A 93 2.60 -0.25 -2.50
C ILE A 93 2.61 -1.06 -3.79
N ASN A 94 2.82 -2.37 -3.68
CA ASN A 94 2.86 -3.26 -4.84
C ASN A 94 1.57 -4.08 -4.87
N GLY A 95 0.87 -4.06 -5.99
CA GLY A 95 -0.32 -4.89 -6.21
C GLY A 95 0.00 -6.12 -7.04
N GLY A 96 -0.77 -7.17 -6.85
CA GLY A 96 -0.71 -8.32 -7.74
C GLY A 96 -2.00 -9.12 -7.72
N TRP A 97 -2.23 -9.86 -8.77
CA TRP A 97 -3.34 -10.79 -8.89
C TRP A 97 -2.95 -12.00 -9.73
N LYS A 98 -3.76 -13.05 -9.71
CA LYS A 98 -3.52 -14.25 -10.52
C LYS A 98 -3.70 -13.96 -12.01
N SER A 99 -2.88 -14.59 -12.84
CA SER A 99 -3.03 -14.51 -14.30
C SER A 99 -4.41 -15.02 -14.73
N GLY A 100 -5.05 -14.32 -15.66
CA GLY A 100 -6.37 -14.66 -16.19
C GLY A 100 -7.54 -13.92 -15.53
N ASP A 101 -7.33 -13.25 -14.40
CA ASP A 101 -8.35 -12.35 -13.82
C ASP A 101 -8.47 -11.05 -14.65
N HIS A 102 -9.69 -10.55 -14.82
CA HIS A 102 -10.01 -9.34 -15.59
C HIS A 102 -10.73 -8.31 -14.73
N GLY A 103 -10.07 -7.20 -14.43
CA GLY A 103 -10.68 -6.16 -13.61
C GLY A 103 -9.73 -5.06 -13.24
N TYR A 104 -9.93 -4.49 -12.06
CA TYR A 104 -9.03 -3.48 -11.52
C TYR A 104 -8.75 -3.69 -10.04
N LEU A 105 -7.58 -3.21 -9.62
CA LEU A 105 -7.20 -3.04 -8.24
C LEU A 105 -7.12 -1.53 -7.98
N ALA A 106 -7.94 -1.05 -7.06
CA ALA A 106 -7.97 0.35 -6.66
C ALA A 106 -7.41 0.49 -5.24
N ILE A 107 -6.56 1.49 -5.06
CA ILE A 107 -6.05 1.91 -3.76
C ILE A 107 -6.50 3.36 -3.54
N ASP A 108 -7.07 3.62 -2.37
CA ASP A 108 -7.56 4.93 -1.99
C ASP A 108 -7.22 5.27 -0.54
N HIS A 109 -7.27 6.56 -0.22
CA HIS A 109 -7.16 7.11 1.12
C HIS A 109 -5.96 6.58 1.93
N VAL A 110 -4.74 6.93 1.52
CA VAL A 110 -3.54 6.74 2.37
C VAL A 110 -3.52 7.79 3.46
N SER A 111 -3.64 7.36 4.72
CA SER A 111 -3.70 8.25 5.88
C SER A 111 -2.78 7.78 7.01
N LEU A 112 -2.18 8.74 7.71
CA LEU A 112 -1.29 8.50 8.83
C LEU A 112 -2.01 8.73 10.16
N PHE A 113 -1.96 7.74 11.06
CA PHE A 113 -2.58 7.77 12.37
C PHE A 113 -1.53 7.71 13.47
N THR A 114 -1.83 8.31 14.63
CA THR A 114 -1.03 8.15 15.85
C THR A 114 -1.60 7.02 16.70
N GLY A 115 -0.75 6.21 17.31
CA GLY A 115 -1.15 5.10 18.19
C GLY A 115 -0.52 3.77 17.76
N VAL A 116 -1.04 2.68 18.34
CA VAL A 116 -0.63 1.31 18.02
C VAL A 116 -1.32 0.87 16.73
N CYS A 117 -0.58 0.22 15.84
CA CYS A 117 -1.17 -0.36 14.62
C CYS A 117 -2.16 -1.48 14.98
N PRO A 118 -3.41 -1.42 14.49
CA PRO A 118 -4.37 -2.52 14.62
C PRO A 118 -4.07 -3.70 13.69
#